data_AF-A0A2N0QIA9-F1
#
_entry.id   AF-A0A2N0QIA9-F1
#
_cell.length_a   1.000
_cell.length_b   1.000
_cell.length_c   1.000
_cell.angle_alpha   90.00
_cell.angle_beta   90.00
_cell.angle_gamma   90.00
#
_symmetry.space_group_name_H-M   'P 1'
#
loop_
_entity.id
_entity.type
_entity.pdbx_description
1 polymer ?
#
loop_
_entity_poly.entity_id
_entity_poly.type
_entity_poly.pdbx_seq_one_letter_code
_entity_poly.pdbx_strand_id
1 'polypeptide(L)'
;STSISVAGNETVSLADKIKKSDTAKLIEYLQGQKNLKLSETAIKILEKEELNGGDFFDMTEEEYMQDSLARGLAKSLVKFTKECKNKKLKSFSSYKTKKDLKEVLAKYGVQDRRITDIPQFTPSMIFPFCCILFTLQELTYS
;
A
#
# COMPACT_ATOMS: atom_id res chain seq x y z
N SER A 1 -7.02 19.83 -32.11
CA SER A 1 -6.79 18.63 -31.28
C SER A 1 -5.55 18.82 -30.44
N THR A 2 -5.71 19.12 -29.16
CA THR A 2 -4.60 19.22 -28.22
C THR A 2 -4.47 17.87 -27.54
N SER A 3 -3.49 17.07 -27.96
CA SER A 3 -3.14 15.81 -27.30
C SER A 3 -2.47 16.12 -25.97
N ILE A 4 -3.21 15.95 -24.87
CA ILE A 4 -2.64 15.99 -23.53
C ILE A 4 -1.93 14.65 -23.33
N SER A 5 -0.59 14.63 -23.45
CA SER A 5 0.18 13.49 -22.95
C SER A 5 0.16 13.53 -21.43
N VAL A 6 -0.74 12.76 -20.82
CA VAL A 6 -0.69 12.48 -19.38
C VAL A 6 0.60 11.71 -19.12
N ALA A 7 1.61 12.44 -18.63
CA ALA A 7 2.86 11.89 -18.13
C ALA A 7 2.55 10.81 -17.09
N GLY A 8 3.34 9.73 -17.14
CA GLY A 8 3.01 8.41 -16.65
C GLY A 8 2.34 8.35 -15.29
N ASN A 9 1.24 7.60 -15.22
CA ASN A 9 0.79 6.98 -13.98
C ASN A 9 1.78 5.86 -13.60
N GLU A 10 3.00 6.25 -13.23
CA GLU A 10 3.95 5.34 -12.59
C GLU A 10 3.21 4.65 -11.46
N THR A 11 3.07 3.34 -11.59
CA THR A 11 2.42 2.52 -10.59
C THR A 11 3.35 2.49 -9.39
N VAL A 12 3.22 3.48 -8.49
CA VAL A 12 4.00 3.56 -7.25
C VAL A 12 3.74 2.29 -6.48
N SER A 13 4.75 1.42 -6.42
CA SER A 13 4.61 0.16 -5.71
C SER A 13 4.63 0.40 -4.21
N LEU A 14 4.09 -0.55 -3.45
CA LEU A 14 4.17 -0.52 -1.99
C LEU A 14 5.63 -0.42 -1.52
N ALA A 15 6.54 -1.11 -2.21
CA ALA A 15 7.96 -1.02 -1.95
C ALA A 15 8.50 0.41 -2.18
N ASP A 16 8.09 1.10 -3.24
CA ASP A 16 8.52 2.47 -3.51
C ASP A 16 8.04 3.47 -2.46
N LYS A 17 6.83 3.25 -1.91
CA LYS A 17 6.31 4.05 -0.81
C LYS A 17 7.11 3.82 0.47
N ILE A 18 7.37 2.56 0.82
CA ILE A 18 8.15 2.24 2.02
C ILE A 18 9.58 2.75 1.87
N LYS A 19 10.23 2.56 0.72
CA LYS A 19 11.61 3.03 0.45
C LYS A 19 11.81 4.54 0.65
N LYS A 20 10.78 5.35 0.41
CA LYS A 20 10.81 6.80 0.59
C LYS A 20 10.39 7.25 2.00
N SER A 21 10.15 6.31 2.91
CA SER A 21 9.67 6.60 4.27
C SER A 21 10.84 6.86 5.21
N ASP A 22 10.70 7.88 6.05
CA ASP A 22 11.58 8.15 7.18
C ASP A 22 11.39 7.07 8.27
N THR A 23 12.34 6.97 9.21
CA THR A 23 12.36 5.95 10.28
C THR A 23 11.04 5.81 11.04
N ALA A 24 10.43 6.94 11.44
CA ALA A 24 9.16 6.92 12.17
C ALA A 24 8.01 6.31 11.36
N LYS A 25 7.89 6.69 10.07
CA LYS A 25 6.85 6.17 9.16
C LYS A 25 7.08 4.69 8.85
N LEU A 26 8.34 4.27 8.74
CA LEU A 26 8.70 2.86 8.58
C LEU A 26 8.23 2.04 9.78
N ILE A 27 8.54 2.48 11.01
CA ILE A 27 8.15 1.78 12.24
C ILE A 27 6.62 1.69 12.36
N GLU A 28 5.90 2.79 12.15
CA GLU A 28 4.43 2.82 12.14
C GLU A 28 3.87 1.79 11.15
N TYR A 29 4.44 1.76 9.94
CA TYR A 29 4.02 0.82 8.90
C TYR A 29 4.27 -0.64 9.31
N LEU A 30 5.43 -0.95 9.89
CA LEU A 30 5.79 -2.29 10.32
C LEU A 30 4.93 -2.76 11.51
N GLN A 31 4.58 -1.87 12.44
CA GLN A 31 3.66 -2.17 13.56
C GLN A 31 2.26 -2.56 13.07
N GLY A 32 1.80 -1.98 11.96
CA GLY A 32 0.54 -2.36 11.31
C GLY A 32 0.55 -3.77 10.68
N GLN A 33 1.72 -4.39 10.52
CA GLN A 33 1.86 -5.70 9.88
C GLN A 33 1.63 -6.85 10.87
N LYS A 34 0.50 -7.55 10.75
CA LYS A 34 0.14 -8.69 11.63
C LYS A 34 1.18 -9.84 11.62
N ASN A 35 1.94 -9.98 10.53
CA ASN A 35 2.97 -11.00 10.36
C ASN A 35 4.32 -10.61 10.98
N LEU A 36 4.52 -9.34 11.38
CA LEU A 36 5.72 -8.87 12.03
C LEU A 36 5.40 -8.61 13.51
N LYS A 37 5.75 -9.54 14.38
CA LYS A 37 5.71 -9.32 15.82
C LYS A 37 6.90 -8.45 16.24
N LEU A 38 6.75 -7.13 16.10
CA LEU A 38 7.70 -6.16 16.61
C LEU A 38 7.54 -6.03 18.13
N SER A 39 8.61 -6.30 18.87
CA SER A 39 8.70 -6.00 20.29
C SER A 39 9.13 -4.54 20.50
N GLU A 40 8.88 -4.00 21.69
CA GLU A 40 9.35 -2.66 22.07
C GLU A 40 10.88 -2.53 21.97
N THR A 41 11.61 -3.60 22.31
CA THR A 41 13.07 -3.66 22.15
C THR A 41 13.49 -3.54 20.69
N ALA A 42 12.80 -4.22 19.77
CA ALA A 42 13.11 -4.14 18.34
C ALA A 42 12.86 -2.73 17.80
N ILE A 43 11.77 -2.07 18.23
CA ILE A 43 11.48 -0.70 17.83
C ILE A 43 12.61 0.24 18.26
N LYS A 44 13.07 0.14 19.53
CA LYS A 44 14.20 0.95 20.03
C LYS A 44 15.49 0.72 19.25
N ILE A 45 15.74 -0.50 18.77
CA ILE A 45 16.90 -0.81 17.92
C ILE A 45 16.75 -0.11 16.55
N LEU A 46 15.58 -0.22 15.91
CA LEU A 46 15.32 0.43 14.62
C LEU A 46 15.41 1.96 14.70
N GLU A 47 15.00 2.55 15.82
CA GLU A 47 15.16 3.99 16.09
C GLU A 47 16.63 4.36 16.32
N LYS A 48 17.36 3.56 17.09
CA LYS A 48 18.77 3.79 17.40
C LYS A 48 19.67 3.72 16.17
N GLU A 49 19.39 2.81 15.25
CA GLU A 49 20.13 2.66 13.99
C GLU A 49 19.62 3.60 12.88
N GLU A 50 18.64 4.47 13.19
CA GLU A 50 18.09 5.51 12.29
C GLU A 50 17.70 5.00 10.89
N LEU A 51 17.19 3.76 10.82
CA LEU A 51 16.94 3.09 9.55
C LEU A 51 15.78 3.74 8.79
N ASN A 52 16.07 4.32 7.63
CA ASN A 52 15.04 4.75 6.72
C ASN A 52 14.52 3.55 5.90
N GLY A 53 13.45 3.77 5.15
CA GLY A 53 12.83 2.72 4.35
C GLY A 53 13.72 2.20 3.22
N GLY A 54 14.69 2.98 2.74
CA GLY A 54 15.68 2.53 1.75
C GLY A 54 16.62 1.49 2.37
N ASP A 55 17.28 1.88 3.46
CA ASP A 55 18.24 1.02 4.18
C ASP A 55 17.58 -0.28 4.64
N PHE A 56 16.34 -0.20 5.13
CA PHE A 56 15.52 -1.36 5.48
C PHE A 56 15.42 -2.42 4.36
N PHE A 57 15.34 -1.99 3.10
CA PHE A 57 15.19 -2.87 1.94
C PHE A 57 16.50 -3.48 1.43
N ASP A 58 17.62 -2.90 1.83
CA ASP A 58 18.98 -3.29 1.43
C ASP A 58 19.68 -4.11 2.53
N MET A 59 19.19 -4.01 3.76
CA MET A 59 19.67 -4.80 4.89
C MET A 59 19.53 -6.33 4.73
N THR A 60 20.51 -7.03 5.28
CA THR A 60 20.64 -8.49 5.32
C THR A 60 20.22 -9.06 6.68
N GLU A 61 20.03 -10.39 6.74
CA GLU A 61 19.66 -11.05 8.02
C GLU A 61 20.78 -10.90 9.05
N GLU A 62 22.03 -10.92 8.58
CA GLU A 62 23.25 -10.80 9.36
C GLU A 62 23.41 -9.40 9.96
N GLU A 63 23.18 -8.34 9.19
CA GLU A 63 23.23 -6.94 9.68
C GLU A 63 22.20 -6.71 10.79
N TYR A 64 20.95 -7.14 10.59
CA TYR A 64 19.95 -7.07 11.67
C TYR A 64 20.40 -7.81 12.93
N MET A 65 21.06 -8.97 12.79
CA MET A 65 21.58 -9.71 13.95
C MET A 65 22.76 -8.99 14.62
N GLN A 66 23.60 -8.27 13.87
CA GLN A 66 24.66 -7.42 14.42
C GLN A 66 24.08 -6.26 15.23
N ASP A 67 22.94 -5.71 14.78
CA ASP A 67 22.17 -4.69 15.51
C ASP A 67 21.42 -5.24 16.72
N SER A 68 21.69 -6.50 17.11
CA SER A 68 21.08 -7.19 18.24
C SER A 68 19.58 -7.49 18.10
N LEU A 69 19.05 -7.52 16.86
CA LEU A 69 17.70 -8.05 16.64
C LEU A 69 17.67 -9.57 16.84
N ALA A 70 16.56 -10.04 17.40
CA ALA A 70 16.32 -11.47 17.52
C ALA A 70 16.32 -12.13 16.13
N ARG A 71 17.06 -13.23 15.97
CA ARG A 71 17.18 -14.02 14.72
C ARG A 71 15.84 -14.25 14.02
N GLY A 72 14.79 -14.59 14.78
CA GLY A 72 13.45 -14.84 14.22
C GLY A 72 12.82 -13.60 13.59
N LEU A 73 13.06 -12.42 14.16
CA LEU A 73 12.56 -11.14 13.63
C LEU A 73 13.39 -10.70 12.42
N ALA A 74 14.72 -10.77 12.49
CA ALA A 74 15.62 -10.48 11.38
C ALA A 74 15.22 -11.25 10.10
N LYS A 75 15.06 -12.58 10.23
CA LYS A 75 14.60 -13.44 9.14
C LYS A 75 13.22 -13.06 8.60
N SER A 76 12.32 -12.63 9.48
CA SER A 76 10.97 -12.21 9.09
C SER A 76 10.98 -10.89 8.33
N LEU A 77 11.83 -9.92 8.71
CA LEU A 77 12.00 -8.65 8.01
C LEU A 77 12.57 -8.86 6.61
N VAL A 78 13.62 -9.68 6.47
CA VAL A 78 14.20 -10.02 5.15
C VAL A 78 13.20 -10.76 4.26
N LYS A 79 12.38 -11.66 4.83
CA LYS A 79 11.31 -12.30 4.07
C LYS A 79 10.26 -11.28 3.63
N PHE A 80 9.91 -10.33 4.50
CA PHE A 80 8.94 -9.28 4.22
C PHE A 80 9.39 -8.34 3.10
N THR A 81 10.64 -7.91 3.08
CA THR A 81 11.19 -7.07 2.00
C THR A 81 11.14 -7.78 0.66
N LYS A 82 11.50 -9.08 0.61
CA LYS A 82 11.36 -9.93 -0.59
C LYS A 82 9.92 -10.05 -1.06
N GLU A 83 8.98 -10.26 -0.14
CA GLU A 83 7.55 -10.25 -0.48
C GLU A 83 7.09 -8.91 -1.04
N CYS A 84 7.57 -7.79 -0.51
CA CYS A 84 7.26 -6.45 -1.02
C CYS A 84 7.83 -6.23 -2.43
N LYS A 85 9.05 -6.71 -2.72
CA LYS A 85 9.64 -6.66 -4.07
C LYS A 85 8.85 -7.52 -5.08
N ASN A 86 8.32 -8.66 -4.64
CA ASN A 86 7.57 -9.59 -5.50
C ASN A 86 6.07 -9.23 -5.66
N LYS A 87 5.48 -8.53 -4.69
CA LYS A 87 4.11 -8.00 -4.76
C LYS A 87 4.08 -6.78 -5.69
N LYS A 88 4.22 -7.02 -6.99
CA LYS A 88 3.85 -6.02 -7.99
C LYS A 88 2.36 -5.77 -7.84
N LEU A 89 1.97 -4.57 -7.41
CA LEU A 89 0.56 -4.21 -7.33
C LEU A 89 -0.03 -4.37 -8.74
N LYS A 90 -1.02 -5.25 -8.88
CA LYS A 90 -1.77 -5.37 -10.14
C LYS A 90 -2.34 -3.99 -10.41
N SER A 91 -2.01 -3.39 -11.57
CA SER A 91 -2.60 -2.12 -11.94
C SER A 91 -4.12 -2.28 -11.97
N PHE A 92 -4.89 -1.28 -11.52
CA PHE A 92 -6.35 -1.40 -11.57
C PHE A 92 -6.84 -1.62 -13.01
N SER A 93 -6.13 -1.11 -14.01
CA SER A 93 -6.37 -1.35 -15.43
C SER A 93 -6.17 -2.80 -15.90
N SER A 94 -5.46 -3.64 -15.13
CA SER A 94 -5.28 -5.06 -15.43
C SER A 94 -6.47 -5.92 -15.04
N TYR A 95 -7.38 -5.41 -14.21
CA TYR A 95 -8.63 -6.08 -13.86
C TYR A 95 -9.65 -5.84 -14.98
N LYS A 96 -9.68 -6.75 -15.97
CA LYS A 96 -10.55 -6.60 -17.15
C LYS A 96 -11.78 -7.49 -17.12
N THR A 97 -11.80 -8.50 -16.26
CA THR A 97 -12.86 -9.52 -16.29
C THR A 97 -13.82 -9.40 -15.10
N LYS A 98 -15.03 -9.96 -15.26
CA LYS A 98 -15.97 -10.10 -14.13
C LYS A 98 -15.40 -10.93 -12.98
N LYS A 99 -14.48 -11.86 -13.27
CA LYS A 99 -13.78 -12.67 -12.25
C LYS A 99 -12.80 -11.81 -11.45
N ASP A 100 -12.02 -10.98 -12.14
CA ASP A 100 -11.12 -9.99 -11.53
C ASP A 100 -11.88 -9.03 -10.59
N LEU A 101 -13.00 -8.48 -11.05
CA LEU A 101 -13.85 -7.60 -10.25
C LEU A 101 -14.34 -8.28 -8.97
N LYS A 102 -14.76 -9.55 -9.06
CA LYS A 102 -15.16 -10.34 -7.88
C LYS A 102 -14.03 -10.55 -6.89
N GLU A 103 -12.80 -10.79 -7.37
CA GLU A 103 -11.62 -10.94 -6.51
C GLU A 103 -11.35 -9.64 -5.73
N VAL A 104 -11.46 -8.49 -6.39
CA VAL A 104 -11.28 -7.18 -5.74
C VAL A 104 -12.37 -6.95 -4.69
N LEU A 105 -13.64 -7.15 -5.02
CA LEU A 105 -14.77 -6.96 -4.11
C LEU A 105 -14.67 -7.85 -2.85
N ALA A 106 -14.25 -9.11 -3.02
CA ALA A 106 -14.06 -10.03 -1.90
C ALA A 106 -13.01 -9.53 -0.88
N LYS A 107 -11.95 -8.81 -1.33
CA LYS A 107 -10.95 -8.21 -0.43
C LYS A 107 -11.55 -7.14 0.49
N TYR A 108 -12.67 -6.54 0.09
CA TYR A 108 -13.41 -5.54 0.87
C TYR A 108 -14.64 -6.13 1.57
N GLY A 109 -14.77 -7.47 1.63
CA GLY A 109 -15.89 -8.14 2.31
C GLY A 109 -17.20 -8.16 1.53
N VAL A 110 -17.21 -7.73 0.26
CA VAL A 110 -18.39 -7.76 -0.61
C VAL A 110 -18.45 -9.12 -1.29
N GLN A 111 -19.20 -10.05 -0.69
CA GLN A 111 -19.26 -11.44 -1.15
C GLN A 111 -20.30 -11.69 -2.25
N ASP A 112 -21.36 -10.88 -2.29
CA ASP A 112 -22.50 -11.13 -3.16
C ASP A 112 -22.70 -10.00 -4.18
N ARG A 113 -23.24 -10.32 -5.35
CA ARG A 113 -23.39 -9.36 -6.49
C ARG A 113 -24.44 -8.27 -6.21
N ARG A 114 -24.90 -8.13 -4.97
CA ARG A 114 -25.95 -7.20 -4.60
C ARG A 114 -25.31 -5.84 -4.41
N ILE A 115 -25.76 -4.89 -5.22
CA ILE A 115 -25.30 -3.49 -5.18
C ILE A 115 -25.52 -2.88 -3.79
N THR A 116 -26.49 -3.41 -3.02
CA THR A 116 -26.78 -2.99 -1.64
C THR A 116 -25.65 -3.23 -0.65
N ASP A 117 -24.74 -4.16 -0.92
CA ASP A 117 -23.61 -4.47 -0.02
C ASP A 117 -22.43 -3.50 -0.22
N ILE A 118 -22.49 -2.68 -1.28
CA ILE A 118 -21.55 -1.59 -1.52
C ILE A 118 -22.01 -0.41 -0.67
N PRO A 119 -21.15 0.15 0.21
CA PRO A 119 -21.50 1.33 0.99
C PRO A 119 -21.97 2.44 0.07
N GLN A 120 -23.22 2.89 0.22
CA GLN A 120 -23.73 4.00 -0.56
C GLN A 120 -23.02 5.27 -0.13
N PHE A 121 -22.46 5.98 -1.09
CA PHE A 121 -21.84 7.26 -0.84
C PHE A 121 -22.89 8.23 -0.29
N THR A 122 -22.70 8.68 0.95
CA THR A 122 -23.51 9.72 1.56
C THR A 122 -22.68 11.01 1.50
N PRO A 123 -23.01 11.95 0.58
CA PRO A 123 -22.30 13.21 0.51
C PRO A 123 -22.53 14.01 1.80
N SER A 124 -21.54 14.05 2.69
CA SER A 124 -21.47 15.11 3.70
C SER A 124 -21.21 16.43 2.96
N MET A 125 -22.09 17.41 3.14
CA MET A 125 -22.10 18.70 2.41
C MET A 125 -20.89 19.63 2.70
N ILE A 126 -19.70 19.11 3.00
CA ILE A 126 -18.53 19.91 3.41
C ILE A 126 -17.51 20.16 2.27
N PHE A 127 -17.67 19.58 1.08
CA PHE A 127 -16.82 19.96 -0.06
C PHE A 127 -17.62 20.12 -1.37
N PRO A 128 -17.96 21.37 -1.78
CA PRO A 128 -18.80 21.64 -2.95
C PRO A 128 -18.11 21.34 -4.30
N PHE A 129 -16.85 20.90 -4.31
CA PHE A 129 -16.10 20.66 -5.54
C PHE A 129 -16.27 19.24 -6.12
N CYS A 130 -16.84 18.27 -5.39
CA CYS A 130 -16.99 16.90 -5.91
C CYS A 130 -18.22 16.72 -6.81
N CYS A 131 -19.27 17.56 -6.69
CA CYS A 131 -20.50 17.39 -7.46
C CYS A 131 -20.37 17.76 -8.94
N ILE A 132 -19.44 18.64 -9.31
CA ILE A 132 -19.32 19.13 -10.70
C ILE A 132 -18.71 18.05 -11.62
N LEU A 133 -17.84 17.18 -11.10
CA LEU A 133 -17.14 16.20 -11.94
C LEU A 133 -18.05 15.05 -12.42
N PHE A 134 -19.03 14.65 -11.61
CA PHE A 134 -19.95 13.57 -11.99
C PHE A 134 -20.99 14.01 -13.02
N THR A 135 -21.47 15.25 -12.93
CA THR A 135 -22.45 15.78 -13.90
C THR A 135 -21.85 16.05 -15.27
N LEU A 136 -20.55 16.38 -15.34
CA LEU A 136 -19.89 16.65 -16.62
C LEU A 136 -19.55 15.38 -17.41
N GLN A 137 -19.33 14.24 -16.75
CA GLN A 137 -19.05 12.99 -17.46
C GLN A 137 -20.29 12.44 -18.17
N GLU A 138 -21.48 12.60 -17.59
CA GLU A 138 -22.77 12.22 -18.20
C GLU A 138 -23.13 13.09 -19.41
N LEU A 139 -22.74 14.37 -19.44
CA LEU A 139 -23.00 15.26 -20.58
C LEU A 139 -22.07 15.05 -21.78
N THR A 140 -20.95 14.36 -21.58
CA THR A 140 -19.99 14.06 -22.67
C THR A 140 -20.23 12.72 -23.36
N TYR A 141 -21.23 11.94 -22.94
CA TYR A 141 -21.52 10.60 -23.49
C TYR A 141 -22.93 10.47 -24.09
N SER A 142 -23.59 11.61 -24.40
CA SER A 142 -24.81 11.67 -25.23
C SER A 142 -24.52 12.36 -26.55
#